data_AF-A0A445FLN2-F1
#
_entry.id   AF-A0A445FLN2-F1
#
_cell.length_a   1.000
_cell.length_b   1.000
_cell.length_c   1.000
_cell.angle_alpha   90.00
_cell.angle_beta   90.00
_cell.angle_gamma   90.00
#
_symmetry.space_group_name_H-M   'P 1'
#
loop_
_entity.id
_entity.type
_entity.pdbx_description
1 polymer ?
#
loop_
_entity_poly.entity_id
_entity_poly.type
_entity_poly.pdbx_seq_one_letter_code
_entity_poly.pdbx_strand_id
1 'polypeptide(L)'
;MSQPNHPLNLNDDNRERCKNTIKQHEDNLKFLNSQSNQLAESIFDLQVSLARYHSTNVITLENGNGAFHTEEETMEQVMKKENSAASIFSWLKVNAQTSNLTLTKDVVGVVATLAKVESDDLSRILSEFLGLETMLAIVCSSYEGINALEKYDPEGLINCNGGLHGIGSSIGKRINGRFVVISLEDIRPFVGGFVANDPQKKLALPKPRLPNGECPPGFLDYAVNMIHLDSKYLSFLTDSGYGLRETLFYGLFSRLQIYKTRNEMLLALPCIHDGALSLDGGMIRGRGMFALGSRKDVEVKFPLISGGSDVPPNYIETEEAVRKLNWETSKLAADKHREQQLLDYRKGKLH
;
A
#
# COMPACT_ATOMS: atom_id res chain seq x y z
N MET A 1 5.74 9.10 -78.21
CA MET A 1 5.75 9.68 -76.85
C MET A 1 5.57 8.54 -75.87
N SER A 2 6.62 8.22 -75.13
CA SER A 2 6.69 7.07 -74.22
C SER A 2 6.42 7.53 -72.79
N GLN A 3 5.33 7.01 -72.20
CA GLN A 3 5.06 6.63 -70.79
C GLN A 3 5.34 7.67 -69.66
N PRO A 4 4.58 7.67 -68.52
CA PRO A 4 4.27 6.42 -67.83
C PRO A 4 2.90 6.23 -67.14
N ASN A 5 2.56 4.94 -67.11
CA ASN A 5 1.73 4.23 -66.15
C ASN A 5 2.10 4.56 -64.70
N HIS A 6 1.11 4.91 -63.86
CA HIS A 6 1.30 5.07 -62.41
C HIS A 6 0.09 4.57 -61.59
N PRO A 7 -0.12 3.25 -61.45
CA PRO A 7 -0.77 2.74 -60.22
C PRO A 7 -0.04 1.56 -59.53
N LEU A 8 1.04 1.01 -60.10
CA LEU A 8 1.68 -0.21 -59.56
C LEU A 8 2.58 0.01 -58.34
N ASN A 9 3.16 1.20 -58.15
CA ASN A 9 4.11 1.46 -57.05
C ASN A 9 3.47 1.59 -55.66
N LEU A 10 2.24 2.11 -55.56
CA LEU A 10 1.61 2.40 -54.26
C LEU A 10 1.26 1.13 -53.48
N ASN A 11 0.91 0.02 -54.15
CA ASN A 11 0.55 -1.23 -53.47
C ASN A 11 1.76 -2.03 -52.98
N ASP A 12 2.86 -2.05 -53.73
CA ASP A 12 4.08 -2.74 -53.29
C ASP A 12 4.82 -1.95 -52.20
N ASP A 13 4.88 -0.61 -52.29
CA ASP A 13 5.45 0.24 -51.23
C ASP A 13 4.67 0.09 -49.91
N ASN A 14 3.34 0.00 -49.98
CA ASN A 14 2.50 -0.22 -48.80
C ASN A 14 2.70 -1.62 -48.20
N ARG A 15 2.86 -2.65 -49.04
CA ARG A 15 3.10 -4.02 -48.58
C ARG A 15 4.47 -4.16 -47.94
N GLU A 16 5.50 -3.57 -48.53
CA GLU A 16 6.86 -3.62 -47.99
C GLU A 16 6.99 -2.84 -46.68
N ARG A 17 6.33 -1.67 -46.59
CA ARG A 17 6.22 -0.91 -45.34
C ARG A 17 5.52 -1.71 -44.23
N CYS A 18 4.50 -2.50 -44.58
CA CYS A 18 3.79 -3.34 -43.62
C CYS A 18 4.69 -4.49 -43.11
N LYS A 19 5.44 -5.15 -44.00
CA LYS A 19 6.43 -6.19 -43.60
C LYS A 19 7.51 -5.63 -42.68
N ASN A 20 8.07 -4.45 -43.01
CA ASN A 20 9.07 -3.80 -42.17
C ASN A 20 8.53 -3.47 -40.77
N THR A 21 7.28 -3.05 -40.68
CA THR A 21 6.61 -2.77 -39.40
C THR A 21 6.39 -4.05 -38.59
N ILE A 22 5.98 -5.16 -39.23
CA ILE A 22 5.83 -6.47 -38.57
C ILE A 22 7.18 -6.95 -38.02
N LYS A 23 8.24 -6.87 -38.83
CA LYS A 23 9.59 -7.24 -38.40
C LYS A 23 10.05 -6.41 -37.19
N GLN A 24 9.77 -5.10 -37.20
CA GLN A 24 10.07 -4.24 -36.06
C GLN A 24 9.40 -4.71 -34.77
N HIS A 25 8.11 -5.06 -34.83
CA HIS A 25 7.39 -5.57 -33.66
C HIS A 25 7.92 -6.94 -33.19
N GLU A 26 8.31 -7.82 -34.11
CA GLU A 26 8.94 -9.11 -33.77
C GLU A 26 10.30 -8.92 -33.10
N ASP A 27 11.11 -7.97 -33.58
CA ASP A 27 12.42 -7.66 -32.98
C ASP A 27 12.27 -6.96 -31.62
N ASN A 28 11.26 -6.10 -31.44
CA ASN A 28 10.89 -5.53 -30.15
C ASN A 28 10.50 -6.63 -29.14
N LEU A 29 9.67 -7.60 -29.53
CA LEU A 29 9.30 -8.73 -28.66
C LEU A 29 10.51 -9.58 -28.27
N LYS A 30 11.45 -9.84 -29.18
CA LYS A 30 12.71 -10.53 -28.84
C LYS A 30 13.51 -9.75 -27.80
N PHE A 31 13.63 -8.43 -27.98
CA PHE A 31 14.29 -7.56 -27.01
C PHE A 31 13.61 -7.61 -25.63
N LEU A 32 12.29 -7.44 -25.58
CA LEU A 32 11.54 -7.52 -24.32
C LEU A 32 11.67 -8.90 -23.64
N ASN A 33 11.74 -9.98 -24.42
CA ASN A 33 11.99 -11.32 -23.88
C ASN A 33 13.40 -11.46 -23.30
N SER A 34 14.42 -10.92 -23.97
CA SER A 34 15.79 -10.92 -23.42
C SER A 34 15.89 -10.15 -22.10
N GLN A 35 15.25 -8.98 -22.00
CA GLN A 35 15.19 -8.18 -20.77
C GLN A 35 14.50 -8.95 -19.63
N SER A 36 13.42 -9.67 -19.94
CA SER A 36 12.69 -10.46 -18.97
C SER A 36 13.52 -11.61 -18.39
N ASN A 37 14.36 -12.23 -19.21
CA ASN A 37 15.26 -13.27 -18.75
C ASN A 37 16.35 -12.69 -17.85
N GLN A 38 16.91 -11.52 -18.19
CA GLN A 38 17.90 -10.82 -17.36
C GLN A 38 17.34 -10.41 -16.00
N LEU A 39 16.10 -9.92 -15.95
CA LEU A 39 15.41 -9.62 -14.70
C LEU A 39 15.20 -10.88 -13.85
N ALA A 40 14.76 -11.98 -14.48
CA ALA A 40 14.56 -13.25 -13.79
C ALA A 40 15.85 -13.81 -13.18
N GLU A 41 16.96 -13.74 -13.92
CA GLU A 41 18.30 -14.10 -13.42
C GLU A 41 18.72 -13.22 -12.23
N SER A 42 18.54 -11.90 -12.34
CA SER A 42 18.88 -10.96 -11.27
C SER A 42 18.06 -11.19 -9.99
N ILE A 43 16.75 -11.44 -10.13
CA ILE A 43 15.86 -11.77 -9.01
C ILE A 43 16.33 -13.07 -8.35
N PHE A 44 16.64 -14.10 -9.14
CA PHE A 44 17.10 -15.38 -8.63
C PHE A 44 18.39 -15.22 -7.81
N ASP A 45 19.38 -14.48 -8.31
CA ASP A 45 20.63 -14.24 -7.59
C ASP A 45 20.44 -13.53 -6.26
N LEU A 46 19.59 -12.50 -6.23
CA LEU A 46 19.27 -11.76 -4.99
C LEU A 46 18.49 -12.64 -4.00
N GLN A 47 17.53 -13.45 -4.48
CA GLN A 47 16.80 -14.40 -3.64
C GLN A 47 17.71 -15.48 -3.05
N VAL A 48 18.69 -15.97 -3.82
CA VAL A 48 19.72 -16.88 -3.33
C VAL A 48 20.55 -16.21 -2.23
N SER A 49 20.89 -14.93 -2.37
CA SER A 49 21.59 -14.15 -1.33
C SER A 49 20.78 -14.07 -0.03
N LEU A 50 19.49 -13.72 -0.14
CA LEU A 50 18.56 -13.68 1.00
C LEU A 50 18.41 -15.05 1.68
N ALA A 51 18.31 -16.14 0.90
CA ALA A 51 18.20 -17.49 1.44
C ALA A 51 19.45 -17.92 2.22
N ARG A 52 20.65 -17.54 1.76
CA ARG A 52 21.90 -17.77 2.50
C ARG A 52 21.90 -17.01 3.84
N TYR A 53 21.40 -15.78 3.85
CA TYR A 53 21.25 -15.00 5.07
C TYR A 53 20.33 -15.69 6.07
N HIS A 54 19.16 -16.17 5.64
CA HIS A 54 18.26 -16.94 6.53
C HIS A 54 18.95 -18.19 7.08
N SER A 55 19.62 -18.96 6.24
CA SER A 55 20.32 -20.19 6.66
C SER A 55 21.44 -19.93 7.68
N THR A 56 22.05 -18.74 7.66
CA THR A 56 23.16 -18.37 8.54
C THR A 56 22.69 -17.79 9.88
N ASN A 57 21.54 -17.11 9.90
CA ASN A 57 21.06 -16.36 11.08
C ASN A 57 19.92 -17.04 11.86
N VAL A 58 19.46 -18.23 11.45
CA VAL A 58 18.51 -19.06 12.24
C VAL A 58 19.02 -19.38 13.66
N ILE A 59 20.30 -19.12 13.98
CA ILE A 59 20.92 -19.42 15.28
C ILE A 59 20.76 -18.28 16.31
N THR A 60 20.21 -17.11 15.97
CA THR A 60 20.13 -15.99 16.93
C THR A 60 18.83 -15.21 16.78
N LEU A 61 17.77 -15.69 17.43
CA LEU A 61 16.61 -14.86 17.75
C LEU A 61 16.34 -15.01 19.25
N GLU A 62 17.04 -14.22 20.05
CA GLU A 62 16.66 -14.03 21.45
C GLU A 62 15.46 -13.08 21.51
N ASN A 63 14.36 -13.56 22.07
CA ASN A 63 13.17 -12.78 22.34
C ASN A 63 13.50 -11.65 23.30
N GLY A 64 13.57 -10.42 22.79
CA GLY A 64 13.53 -9.21 23.57
C GLY A 64 12.17 -9.06 24.28
N ASN A 65 12.11 -9.52 25.53
CA ASN A 65 11.00 -9.29 26.45
C ASN A 65 10.91 -7.80 26.79
N GLY A 66 10.02 -7.07 26.10
CA GLY A 66 9.55 -5.76 26.51
C GLY A 66 8.03 -5.74 26.42
N ALA A 67 7.37 -5.40 27.53
CA ALA A 67 5.90 -5.28 27.65
C ALA A 67 5.34 -4.06 26.90
N PHE A 68 5.65 -3.96 25.60
CA PHE A 68 5.14 -2.93 24.70
C PHE A 68 3.97 -3.50 23.91
N HIS A 69 2.97 -2.66 23.60
CA HIS A 69 1.82 -3.07 22.81
C HIS A 69 2.27 -3.48 21.40
N THR A 70 2.25 -4.79 21.09
CA THR A 70 2.86 -5.34 19.88
C THR A 70 1.86 -5.46 18.72
N GLU A 71 2.36 -5.78 17.52
CA GLU A 71 1.53 -6.07 16.35
C GLU A 71 0.60 -7.27 16.60
N GLU A 72 1.08 -8.27 17.34
CA GLU A 72 0.29 -9.43 17.77
C GLU A 72 -0.84 -9.02 18.71
N GLU A 73 -0.58 -8.14 19.68
CA GLU A 73 -1.63 -7.62 20.57
C GLU A 73 -2.68 -6.80 19.81
N THR A 74 -2.27 -5.96 18.84
CA THR A 74 -3.22 -5.30 17.93
C THR A 74 -4.02 -6.30 17.13
N MET A 75 -3.40 -7.35 16.60
CA MET A 75 -4.08 -8.41 15.85
C MET A 75 -5.12 -9.11 16.73
N GLU A 76 -4.80 -9.41 17.98
CA GLU A 76 -5.75 -9.95 18.95
C GLU A 76 -6.93 -8.99 19.21
N GLN A 77 -6.66 -7.69 19.34
CA GLN A 77 -7.72 -6.67 19.49
C GLN A 77 -8.66 -6.66 18.28
N VAL A 78 -8.14 -6.79 17.06
CA VAL A 78 -8.92 -6.92 15.83
C VAL A 78 -9.73 -8.22 15.83
N MET A 79 -9.13 -9.35 16.21
CA MET A 79 -9.83 -10.65 16.27
C MET A 79 -10.95 -10.68 17.31
N LYS A 80 -10.81 -9.92 18.41
CA LYS A 80 -11.85 -9.72 19.44
C LYS A 80 -13.05 -8.91 18.94
N LYS A 81 -12.96 -8.24 17.77
CA LYS A 81 -14.11 -7.60 17.11
C LYS A 81 -14.93 -8.63 16.38
N GLU A 82 -15.59 -9.48 17.15
CA GLU A 82 -16.48 -10.51 16.66
C GLU A 82 -17.47 -9.93 15.65
N ASN A 83 -17.73 -10.70 14.60
CA ASN A 83 -18.61 -10.33 13.49
C ASN A 83 -18.16 -9.17 12.61
N SER A 84 -16.90 -8.72 12.73
CA SER A 84 -16.29 -7.80 11.77
C SER A 84 -15.60 -8.55 10.63
N ALA A 85 -15.61 -7.97 9.43
CA ALA A 85 -14.84 -8.47 8.28
C ALA A 85 -13.34 -8.58 8.59
N ALA A 86 -12.79 -7.59 9.31
CA ALA A 86 -11.40 -7.59 9.76
C ALA A 86 -11.08 -8.80 10.65
N SER A 87 -11.96 -9.16 11.59
CA SER A 87 -11.72 -10.34 12.45
C SER A 87 -11.67 -11.66 11.68
N ILE A 88 -12.51 -11.79 10.65
CA ILE A 88 -12.56 -12.98 9.78
C ILE A 88 -11.33 -13.01 8.89
N PHE A 89 -10.95 -11.87 8.31
CA PHE A 89 -9.74 -11.75 7.52
C PHE A 89 -8.47 -12.02 8.35
N SER A 90 -8.38 -11.48 9.57
CA SER A 90 -7.27 -11.75 10.48
C SER A 90 -7.19 -13.23 10.85
N TRP A 91 -8.34 -13.85 11.14
CA TRP A 91 -8.41 -15.31 11.36
C TRP A 91 -7.93 -16.08 10.12
N LEU A 92 -8.38 -15.67 8.93
CA LEU A 92 -7.97 -16.28 7.67
C LEU A 92 -6.46 -16.19 7.49
N LYS A 93 -5.87 -15.00 7.67
CA LYS A 93 -4.43 -14.76 7.50
C LYS A 93 -3.58 -15.65 8.43
N VAL A 94 -4.01 -15.86 9.67
CA VAL A 94 -3.32 -16.73 10.64
C VAL A 94 -3.43 -18.20 10.25
N ASN A 95 -4.59 -18.65 9.76
CA ASN A 95 -4.85 -20.07 9.47
C ASN A 95 -4.59 -20.48 8.00
N ALA A 96 -4.40 -19.53 7.09
CA ALA A 96 -4.22 -19.76 5.65
C ALA A 96 -2.79 -20.15 5.27
N GLN A 97 -1.85 -20.33 6.22
CA GLN A 97 -0.51 -20.84 5.91
C GLN A 97 -0.49 -22.24 5.24
N THR A 98 -1.65 -22.90 5.12
CA THR A 98 -1.83 -24.20 4.46
C THR A 98 -2.72 -24.16 3.21
N SER A 99 -3.29 -23.02 2.81
CA SER A 99 -4.23 -22.94 1.68
C SER A 99 -3.98 -21.72 0.79
N ASN A 100 -3.68 -21.97 -0.48
CA ASN A 100 -3.59 -20.98 -1.57
C ASN A 100 -4.98 -20.37 -1.87
N LEU A 101 -5.54 -19.63 -0.91
CA LEU A 101 -6.79 -18.93 -1.09
C LEU A 101 -6.54 -17.67 -1.92
N THR A 102 -7.09 -17.66 -3.13
CA THR A 102 -7.09 -16.50 -4.05
C THR A 102 -7.56 -15.20 -3.39
N LEU A 103 -8.36 -15.29 -2.33
CA LEU A 103 -8.90 -14.15 -1.60
C LEU A 103 -7.84 -13.25 -0.95
N THR A 104 -6.69 -13.80 -0.52
CA THR A 104 -5.69 -13.01 0.21
C THR A 104 -4.63 -12.40 -0.69
N LYS A 105 -4.60 -12.74 -1.98
CA LYS A 105 -3.53 -12.36 -2.91
C LYS A 105 -3.36 -10.83 -2.99
N ASP A 106 -4.47 -10.12 -3.10
CA ASP A 106 -4.49 -8.67 -3.33
C ASP A 106 -4.86 -7.89 -2.05
N VAL A 107 -4.93 -8.55 -0.90
CA VAL A 107 -5.21 -7.90 0.39
C VAL A 107 -3.89 -7.60 1.10
N VAL A 108 -3.62 -6.31 1.31
CA VAL A 108 -2.40 -5.84 1.98
C VAL A 108 -2.49 -6.06 3.49
N GLY A 109 -3.65 -5.75 4.10
CA GLY A 109 -3.87 -5.96 5.53
C GLY A 109 -5.01 -5.11 6.09
N VAL A 110 -5.09 -5.08 7.42
CA VAL A 110 -6.04 -4.22 8.16
C VAL A 110 -5.30 -2.96 8.61
N VAL A 111 -5.89 -1.77 8.45
CA VAL A 111 -5.24 -0.47 8.73
C VAL A 111 -4.50 -0.45 10.07
N ALA A 112 -5.13 -0.96 11.14
CA ALA A 112 -4.53 -1.03 12.48
C ALA A 112 -3.17 -1.74 12.56
N THR A 113 -2.88 -2.65 11.62
CA THR A 113 -1.67 -3.49 11.60
C THR A 113 -0.63 -3.04 10.58
N LEU A 114 -0.92 -2.00 9.79
CA LEU A 114 -0.05 -1.58 8.68
C LEU A 114 0.96 -0.48 9.08
N ALA A 115 0.88 0.04 10.30
CA ALA A 115 1.80 1.03 10.84
C ALA A 115 2.06 0.82 12.33
N LYS A 116 3.24 1.24 12.77
CA LYS A 116 3.68 1.27 14.17
C LYS A 116 3.89 2.71 14.61
N VAL A 117 3.87 2.99 15.91
CA VAL A 117 4.09 4.35 16.45
C VAL A 117 5.01 4.34 17.66
N GLU A 118 5.61 5.49 17.95
CA GLU A 118 6.66 5.58 18.99
C GLU A 118 6.13 5.53 20.43
N SER A 119 4.88 5.92 20.66
CA SER A 119 4.32 6.00 22.02
C SER A 119 2.83 5.64 22.09
N ASP A 120 2.39 5.18 23.26
CA ASP A 120 0.98 4.84 23.51
C ASP A 120 0.05 6.06 23.37
N ASP A 121 0.52 7.24 23.79
CA ASP A 121 -0.24 8.48 23.62
C ASP A 121 -0.52 8.80 22.15
N LEU A 122 0.51 8.64 21.30
CA LEU A 122 0.37 8.82 19.86
C LEU A 122 -0.54 7.73 19.25
N SER A 123 -0.35 6.48 19.66
CA SER A 123 -1.18 5.35 19.20
C SER A 123 -2.65 5.61 19.49
N ARG A 124 -2.97 5.95 20.74
CA ARG A 124 -4.32 6.22 21.21
C ARG A 124 -4.95 7.38 20.45
N ILE A 125 -4.27 8.53 20.34
CA ILE A 125 -4.88 9.73 19.74
C ILE A 125 -5.08 9.59 18.23
N LEU A 126 -4.17 8.90 17.52
CA LEU A 126 -4.34 8.60 16.08
C LEU A 126 -5.48 7.60 15.86
N SER A 127 -5.56 6.57 16.70
CA SER A 127 -6.62 5.56 16.61
C SER A 127 -8.01 6.16 16.93
N GLU A 128 -8.09 7.07 17.90
CA GLU A 128 -9.31 7.84 18.22
C GLU A 128 -9.72 8.76 17.07
N PHE A 129 -8.74 9.41 16.42
CA PHE A 129 -8.97 10.30 15.29
C PHE A 129 -9.58 9.54 14.10
N LEU A 130 -8.95 8.43 13.71
CA LEU A 130 -9.41 7.58 12.60
C LEU A 130 -10.76 6.91 12.90
N GLY A 131 -10.98 6.53 14.16
CA GLY A 131 -12.16 5.81 14.60
C GLY A 131 -12.11 4.32 14.27
N LEU A 132 -12.92 3.53 14.98
CA LEU A 132 -12.89 2.08 14.92
C LEU A 132 -13.17 1.52 13.51
N GLU A 133 -14.12 2.10 12.79
CA GLU A 133 -14.47 1.66 11.42
C GLU A 133 -13.26 1.74 10.47
N THR A 134 -12.52 2.85 10.51
CA THR A 134 -11.30 3.05 9.70
C THR A 134 -10.17 2.17 10.18
N MET A 135 -9.99 2.01 11.50
CA MET A 135 -8.97 1.13 12.07
C MET A 135 -9.17 -0.34 11.67
N LEU A 136 -10.43 -0.77 11.47
CA LEU A 136 -10.81 -2.09 11.00
C LEU A 136 -10.92 -2.20 9.46
N ALA A 137 -10.65 -1.13 8.71
CA ALA A 137 -10.76 -1.17 7.26
C ALA A 137 -9.74 -2.14 6.66
N ILE A 138 -10.18 -2.92 5.67
CA ILE A 138 -9.32 -3.84 4.91
C ILE A 138 -8.73 -3.06 3.73
N VAL A 139 -7.43 -3.18 3.52
CA VAL A 139 -6.70 -2.50 2.45
C VAL A 139 -6.40 -3.50 1.33
N CYS A 140 -6.85 -3.20 0.11
CA CYS A 140 -6.61 -3.99 -1.09
C CYS A 140 -5.71 -3.23 -2.06
N SER A 141 -4.83 -3.95 -2.77
CA SER A 141 -3.97 -3.38 -3.79
C SER A 141 -4.68 -3.13 -5.12
N SER A 142 -5.76 -3.87 -5.41
CA SER A 142 -6.48 -3.85 -6.69
C SER A 142 -8.00 -3.90 -6.49
N TYR A 143 -8.74 -3.49 -7.52
CA TYR A 143 -10.20 -3.66 -7.57
C TYR A 143 -10.61 -5.14 -7.58
N GLU A 144 -9.83 -6.03 -8.19
CA GLU A 144 -10.05 -7.48 -8.16
C GLU A 144 -10.02 -8.03 -6.73
N GLY A 145 -9.10 -7.52 -5.90
CA GLY A 145 -9.05 -7.84 -4.47
C GLY A 145 -10.34 -7.47 -3.75
N ILE A 146 -10.88 -6.29 -4.02
CA ILE A 146 -12.14 -5.80 -3.45
C ILE A 146 -13.30 -6.72 -3.87
N ASN A 147 -13.40 -7.02 -5.16
CA ASN A 147 -14.42 -7.92 -5.71
C ASN A 147 -14.29 -9.38 -5.25
N ALA A 148 -13.14 -9.76 -4.69
CA ALA A 148 -12.98 -11.06 -4.08
C ALA A 148 -13.60 -11.10 -2.67
N LEU A 149 -13.55 -9.99 -1.92
CA LEU A 149 -14.05 -9.90 -0.54
C LEU A 149 -15.58 -10.00 -0.46
N GLU A 150 -16.30 -9.41 -1.40
CA GLU A 150 -17.76 -9.36 -1.44
C GLU A 150 -18.29 -9.86 -2.79
N LYS A 151 -19.30 -10.74 -2.77
CA LYS A 151 -19.91 -11.29 -3.99
C LYS A 151 -21.40 -10.97 -4.00
N TYR A 152 -21.90 -10.67 -5.19
CA TYR A 152 -23.32 -10.43 -5.42
C TYR A 152 -23.89 -11.52 -6.33
N ASP A 153 -25.15 -11.89 -6.10
CA ASP A 153 -25.92 -12.73 -7.02
C ASP A 153 -26.41 -11.92 -8.24
N PRO A 154 -26.99 -12.57 -9.28
CA PRO A 154 -27.52 -11.87 -10.45
C PRO A 154 -28.58 -10.82 -10.14
N GLU A 155 -29.27 -10.94 -9.00
CA GLU A 155 -30.28 -10.01 -8.50
C GLU A 155 -29.66 -8.81 -7.76
N GLY A 156 -28.34 -8.81 -7.54
CA GLY A 156 -27.60 -7.74 -6.86
C GLY A 156 -27.66 -7.83 -5.33
N LEU A 157 -28.09 -8.97 -4.77
CA LEU A 157 -28.06 -9.23 -3.33
C LEU A 157 -26.72 -9.84 -2.92
N ILE A 158 -26.35 -9.65 -1.65
CA ILE A 158 -25.12 -10.21 -1.09
C ILE A 158 -25.20 -11.74 -1.10
N ASN A 159 -24.24 -12.37 -1.78
CA ASN A 159 -24.09 -13.81 -1.77
C ASN A 159 -23.38 -14.25 -0.48
N CYS A 160 -24.15 -14.69 0.50
CA CYS A 160 -23.64 -15.12 1.80
C CYS A 160 -22.70 -16.34 1.76
N ASN A 161 -22.63 -17.05 0.63
CA ASN A 161 -21.73 -18.19 0.42
C ASN A 161 -20.40 -17.79 -0.25
N GLY A 162 -20.27 -16.54 -0.70
CA GLY A 162 -19.10 -16.02 -1.39
C GLY A 162 -18.19 -15.16 -0.51
N GLY A 163 -16.96 -14.93 -0.96
CA GLY A 163 -16.01 -13.99 -0.36
C GLY A 163 -15.78 -14.22 1.13
N LEU A 164 -15.71 -13.13 1.90
CA LEU A 164 -15.55 -13.19 3.35
C LEU A 164 -16.78 -13.74 4.07
N HIS A 165 -17.98 -13.60 3.51
CA HIS A 165 -19.22 -14.14 4.11
C HIS A 165 -19.22 -15.67 4.13
N GLY A 166 -18.79 -16.31 3.03
CA GLY A 166 -18.65 -17.77 2.97
C GLY A 166 -17.60 -18.29 3.95
N ILE A 167 -16.46 -17.60 4.06
CA ILE A 167 -15.41 -17.94 5.02
C ILE A 167 -15.90 -17.80 6.45
N GLY A 168 -16.53 -16.67 6.78
CA GLY A 168 -17.15 -16.45 8.08
C GLY A 168 -18.08 -17.60 8.46
N SER A 169 -18.99 -17.96 7.55
CA SER A 169 -19.94 -19.05 7.76
C SER A 169 -19.27 -20.39 8.03
N SER A 170 -18.16 -20.70 7.34
CA SER A 170 -17.39 -21.94 7.55
C SER A 170 -16.74 -22.05 8.94
N ILE A 171 -16.50 -20.92 9.60
CA ILE A 171 -15.91 -20.85 10.95
C ILE A 171 -16.95 -20.47 12.03
N GLY A 172 -18.24 -20.51 11.69
CA GLY A 172 -19.33 -20.17 12.60
C GLY A 172 -19.43 -18.68 12.94
N LYS A 173 -18.79 -17.79 12.17
CA LYS A 173 -18.88 -16.33 12.30
C LYS A 173 -19.77 -15.73 11.22
N ARG A 174 -20.26 -14.51 11.43
CA ARG A 174 -21.02 -13.76 10.41
C ARG A 174 -20.51 -12.33 10.35
N ILE A 175 -20.56 -11.70 9.19
CA ILE A 175 -20.27 -10.27 9.09
C ILE A 175 -21.56 -9.52 9.33
N ASN A 176 -21.57 -8.63 10.32
CA ASN A 176 -22.73 -7.80 10.64
C ASN A 176 -22.50 -6.36 10.17
N GLY A 177 -23.43 -5.85 9.37
CA GLY A 177 -23.39 -4.47 8.88
C GLY A 177 -22.35 -4.26 7.78
N ARG A 178 -22.04 -2.99 7.54
CA ARG A 178 -21.06 -2.59 6.51
C ARG A 178 -19.65 -2.67 7.08
N PHE A 179 -18.69 -2.96 6.21
CA PHE A 179 -17.27 -2.83 6.49
C PHE A 179 -16.62 -1.98 5.40
N VAL A 180 -15.54 -1.29 5.76
CA VAL A 180 -14.81 -0.41 4.84
C VAL A 180 -13.67 -1.18 4.19
N VAL A 181 -13.56 -1.04 2.87
CA VAL A 181 -12.43 -1.52 2.09
C VAL A 181 -11.79 -0.33 1.42
N ILE A 182 -10.46 -0.24 1.50
CA ILE A 182 -9.67 0.84 0.92
C ILE A 182 -8.88 0.28 -0.28
N SER A 183 -9.12 0.84 -1.46
CA SER A 183 -8.36 0.54 -2.68
C SER A 183 -7.10 1.40 -2.74
N LEU A 184 -5.92 0.79 -2.82
CA LEU A 184 -4.68 1.53 -3.06
C LEU A 184 -4.58 2.05 -4.50
N GLU A 185 -5.18 1.35 -5.47
CA GLU A 185 -5.18 1.73 -6.88
C GLU A 185 -5.97 3.03 -7.12
N ASP A 186 -7.06 3.23 -6.38
CA ASP A 186 -7.94 4.40 -6.52
C ASP A 186 -7.54 5.59 -5.63
N ILE A 187 -6.55 5.42 -4.74
CA ILE A 187 -6.05 6.50 -3.91
C ILE A 187 -5.10 7.39 -4.71
N ARG A 188 -5.36 8.70 -4.66
CA ARG A 188 -4.43 9.69 -5.20
C ARG A 188 -3.20 9.79 -4.31
N PRO A 189 -1.99 9.49 -4.83
CA PRO A 189 -0.77 9.54 -4.05
C PRO A 189 -0.35 11.00 -3.79
N PHE A 190 0.40 11.20 -2.71
CA PHE A 190 1.14 12.43 -2.49
C PHE A 190 2.27 12.58 -3.50
N VAL A 191 2.31 13.73 -4.18
CA VAL A 191 3.30 14.03 -5.24
C VAL A 191 4.34 15.08 -4.84
N GLY A 192 4.38 15.49 -3.57
CA GLY A 192 5.32 16.52 -3.08
C GLY A 192 6.71 16.01 -2.73
N GLY A 193 7.00 14.73 -2.96
CA GLY A 193 8.32 14.13 -2.75
C GLY A 193 8.62 13.71 -1.31
N PHE A 194 9.84 13.23 -1.09
CA PHE A 194 10.28 12.67 0.18
C PHE A 194 11.44 13.48 0.77
N VAL A 195 11.62 13.38 2.09
CA VAL A 195 12.83 13.86 2.75
C VAL A 195 14.02 13.07 2.21
N ALA A 196 15.06 13.78 1.78
CA ALA A 196 16.23 13.16 1.16
C ALA A 196 16.95 12.22 2.14
N ASN A 197 17.29 11.02 1.66
CA ASN A 197 18.01 9.98 2.42
C ASN A 197 17.32 9.54 3.74
N ASP A 198 16.00 9.73 3.86
CA ASP A 198 15.24 9.25 5.01
C ASP A 198 14.84 7.78 4.79
N PRO A 199 15.29 6.83 5.64
CA PRO A 199 15.03 5.40 5.46
C PRO A 199 13.56 5.03 5.67
N GLN A 200 12.75 5.90 6.28
CA GLN A 200 11.32 5.72 6.45
C GLN A 200 10.50 6.42 5.35
N LYS A 201 11.18 6.99 4.35
CA LYS A 201 10.61 7.76 3.24
C LYS A 201 9.57 8.77 3.73
N LYS A 202 9.92 9.55 4.76
CA LYS A 202 9.03 10.63 5.25
C LYS A 202 8.69 11.62 4.13
N LEU A 203 7.46 12.13 4.15
CA LEU A 203 6.96 13.06 3.14
C LEU A 203 7.60 14.45 3.35
N ALA A 204 8.00 15.10 2.27
CA ALA A 204 8.56 16.46 2.28
C ALA A 204 7.46 17.52 2.44
N LEU A 205 6.78 17.52 3.58
CA LEU A 205 5.70 18.47 3.88
C LEU A 205 6.28 19.78 4.43
N PRO A 206 5.90 20.95 3.88
CA PRO A 206 6.31 22.23 4.45
C PRO A 206 5.81 22.37 5.90
N LYS A 207 6.68 22.78 6.83
CA LYS A 207 6.27 23.04 8.22
C LYS A 207 5.21 24.16 8.27
N PRO A 208 4.22 24.07 9.17
CA PRO A 208 3.24 25.13 9.33
C PRO A 208 3.93 26.43 9.76
N ARG A 209 3.38 27.57 9.36
CA ARG A 209 3.89 28.90 9.72
C ARG A 209 2.77 29.77 10.24
N LEU A 210 3.01 30.42 11.37
CA LEU A 210 2.17 31.48 11.91
C LEU A 210 2.25 32.74 11.03
N PRO A 211 1.36 33.73 11.19
CA PRO A 211 1.40 34.98 10.44
C PRO A 211 2.73 35.76 10.56
N ASN A 212 3.48 35.55 11.64
CA ASN A 212 4.82 36.12 11.83
C ASN A 212 5.93 35.34 11.09
N GLY A 213 5.61 34.25 10.38
CA GLY A 213 6.53 33.41 9.63
C GLY A 213 7.19 32.29 10.44
N GLU A 214 7.02 32.27 11.76
CA GLU A 214 7.61 31.27 12.66
C GLU A 214 6.83 29.95 12.65
N CYS A 215 7.52 28.86 12.94
CA CYS A 215 6.85 27.58 13.20
C CYS A 215 6.08 27.68 14.52
N PRO A 216 4.81 27.24 14.58
CA PRO A 216 4.06 27.26 15.83
C PRO A 216 4.79 26.50 16.95
N PRO A 217 4.80 27.03 18.18
CA PRO A 217 5.38 26.33 19.31
C PRO A 217 4.65 25.00 19.52
N GLY A 218 5.39 23.99 19.97
CA GLY A 218 4.85 22.67 20.27
C GLY A 218 4.50 21.80 19.06
N PHE A 219 4.63 22.28 17.81
CA PHE A 219 4.50 21.44 16.61
C PHE A 219 5.60 20.36 16.61
N LEU A 220 5.21 19.10 16.53
CA LEU A 220 6.11 17.95 16.53
C LEU A 220 6.43 17.52 15.10
N ASP A 221 5.41 17.07 14.37
CA ASP A 221 5.48 16.72 12.95
C ASP A 221 4.04 16.54 12.42
N TYR A 222 3.91 16.16 11.16
CA TYR A 222 2.66 15.64 10.60
C TYR A 222 2.44 14.18 11.00
N ALA A 223 1.20 13.80 11.29
CA ALA A 223 0.83 12.43 11.71
C ALA A 223 1.35 11.36 10.74
N VAL A 224 1.24 11.62 9.43
CA VAL A 224 1.74 10.74 8.37
C VAL A 224 3.25 10.51 8.42
N ASN A 225 4.04 11.38 9.06
CA ASN A 225 5.49 11.23 9.25
C ASN A 225 5.87 10.69 10.64
N MET A 226 4.91 10.58 11.56
CA MET A 226 5.11 10.04 12.91
C MET A 226 4.78 8.54 13.02
N ILE A 227 4.25 7.94 11.95
CA ILE A 227 4.11 6.49 11.83
C ILE A 227 5.39 5.84 11.29
N HIS A 228 5.65 4.63 11.76
CA HIS A 228 6.70 3.74 11.27
C HIS A 228 6.09 2.64 10.40
N LEU A 229 6.72 2.38 9.25
CA LEU A 229 6.29 1.34 8.31
C LEU A 229 7.39 0.30 8.18
N ASP A 230 6.98 -0.97 8.10
CA ASP A 230 7.89 -2.04 7.70
C ASP A 230 8.44 -1.77 6.28
N SER A 231 9.69 -2.18 6.03
CA SER A 231 10.40 -1.96 4.76
C SER A 231 9.61 -2.43 3.53
N LYS A 232 8.86 -3.53 3.67
CA LYS A 232 7.98 -4.09 2.63
C LYS A 232 6.89 -3.14 2.15
N TYR A 233 6.50 -2.16 2.94
CA TYR A 233 5.43 -1.22 2.63
C TYR A 233 5.92 0.16 2.16
N LEU A 234 7.23 0.39 2.10
CA LEU A 234 7.82 1.70 1.77
C LEU A 234 7.84 2.04 0.28
N SER A 235 7.97 1.05 -0.60
CA SER A 235 8.15 1.22 -2.05
C SER A 235 7.57 0.03 -2.80
N PHE A 236 7.17 0.24 -4.06
CA PHE A 236 6.77 -0.81 -5.01
C PHE A 236 5.64 -1.72 -4.53
N LEU A 237 4.69 -1.15 -3.77
CA LEU A 237 3.52 -1.88 -3.30
C LEU A 237 2.34 -1.77 -4.29
N THR A 238 2.15 -0.57 -4.85
CA THR A 238 1.12 -0.35 -5.87
C THR A 238 1.65 -0.60 -7.27
N ASP A 239 0.74 -0.75 -8.23
CA ASP A 239 1.07 -0.83 -9.63
C ASP A 239 1.86 0.38 -10.15
N SER A 240 1.65 1.56 -9.59
CA SER A 240 2.44 2.76 -9.95
C SER A 240 3.78 2.87 -9.21
N GLY A 241 4.12 1.91 -8.35
CA GLY A 241 5.39 1.84 -7.64
C GLY A 241 5.39 2.56 -6.28
N TYR A 242 4.25 3.11 -5.85
CA TYR A 242 4.11 3.79 -4.56
C TYR A 242 4.04 2.82 -3.37
N GLY A 243 4.47 3.29 -2.20
CA GLY A 243 4.29 2.67 -0.89
C GLY A 243 3.08 3.20 -0.11
N LEU A 244 2.89 2.72 1.13
CA LEU A 244 1.73 3.06 1.96
C LEU A 244 1.75 4.49 2.51
N ARG A 245 2.92 5.11 2.68
CA ARG A 245 3.00 6.45 3.31
C ARG A 245 2.37 7.51 2.41
N GLU A 246 2.78 7.55 1.16
CA GLU A 246 2.30 8.50 0.16
C GLU A 246 0.91 8.15 -0.40
N THR A 247 0.43 6.92 -0.20
CA THR A 247 -0.93 6.50 -0.60
C THR A 247 -1.86 6.44 0.61
N LEU A 248 -1.99 5.28 1.24
CA LEU A 248 -2.92 4.99 2.33
C LEU A 248 -2.86 6.03 3.45
N PHE A 249 -1.69 6.21 4.06
CA PHE A 249 -1.59 7.02 5.27
C PHE A 249 -1.64 8.51 4.99
N TYR A 250 -1.21 8.96 3.82
CA TYR A 250 -1.50 10.33 3.38
C TYR A 250 -2.98 10.53 3.08
N GLY A 251 -3.67 9.54 2.52
CA GLY A 251 -5.12 9.58 2.32
C GLY A 251 -5.90 9.66 3.65
N LEU A 252 -5.43 8.96 4.68
CA LEU A 252 -6.07 8.92 6.00
C LEU A 252 -5.76 10.15 6.86
N PHE A 253 -4.51 10.63 6.85
CA PHE A 253 -4.06 11.71 7.73
C PHE A 253 -3.91 13.06 7.01
N SER A 254 -3.75 13.09 5.70
CA SER A 254 -3.40 14.29 4.92
C SER A 254 -2.29 15.10 5.61
N ARG A 255 -2.53 16.38 5.92
CA ARG A 255 -1.62 17.27 6.66
C ARG A 255 -2.03 17.43 8.13
N LEU A 256 -2.56 16.38 8.76
CA LEU A 256 -2.89 16.35 10.19
C LEU A 256 -1.63 16.65 11.02
N GLN A 257 -1.69 17.72 11.81
CA GLN A 257 -0.55 18.22 12.59
C GLN A 257 -0.57 17.63 14.00
N ILE A 258 0.58 17.26 14.55
CA ILE A 258 0.71 16.76 15.92
C ILE A 258 1.44 17.79 16.79
N TYR A 259 0.88 18.05 17.97
CA TYR A 259 1.38 19.00 18.95
C TYR A 259 1.70 18.33 20.29
N LYS A 260 2.62 18.92 21.03
CA LYS A 260 2.95 18.45 22.38
C LYS A 260 1.80 18.65 23.36
N THR A 261 1.24 19.86 23.43
CA THR A 261 0.11 20.18 24.33
C THR A 261 -1.07 20.80 23.59
N ARG A 262 -2.26 20.72 24.20
CA ARG A 262 -3.49 21.31 23.68
C ARG A 262 -3.39 22.83 23.63
N ASN A 263 -2.72 23.44 24.60
CA ASN A 263 -2.53 24.89 24.61
C ASN A 263 -1.69 25.35 23.43
N GLU A 264 -0.57 24.68 23.15
CA GLU A 264 0.27 24.96 21.98
C GLU A 264 -0.48 24.71 20.66
N MET A 265 -1.27 23.63 20.57
CA MET A 265 -2.15 23.36 19.43
C MET A 265 -3.14 24.51 19.18
N LEU A 266 -3.74 25.06 20.24
CA LEU A 266 -4.68 26.18 20.10
C LEU A 266 -4.01 27.48 19.66
N LEU A 267 -2.77 27.73 20.09
CA LEU A 267 -1.99 28.88 19.60
C LEU A 267 -1.69 28.77 18.09
N ALA A 268 -1.66 27.54 17.57
CA ALA A 268 -1.42 27.27 16.15
C ALA A 268 -2.68 27.28 15.26
N LEU A 269 -3.87 27.55 15.82
CA LEU A 269 -5.14 27.59 15.06
C LEU A 269 -5.09 28.29 13.70
N PRO A 270 -4.42 29.46 13.54
CA PRO A 270 -4.38 30.15 12.26
C PRO A 270 -3.74 29.37 11.09
N CYS A 271 -2.90 28.36 11.37
CA CYS A 271 -2.18 27.59 10.36
C CYS A 271 -2.56 26.10 10.32
N ILE A 272 -3.62 25.71 11.03
CA ILE A 272 -4.19 24.35 10.97
C ILE A 272 -5.23 24.30 9.84
N HIS A 273 -5.05 23.38 8.90
CA HIS A 273 -5.93 23.24 7.72
C HIS A 273 -6.74 21.94 7.74
N ASP A 274 -6.06 20.79 7.85
CA ASP A 274 -6.67 19.47 7.70
C ASP A 274 -7.05 18.83 9.04
N GLY A 275 -6.60 19.45 10.14
CA GLY A 275 -6.81 18.98 11.51
C GLY A 275 -5.55 19.07 12.34
N ALA A 276 -5.69 18.92 13.64
CA ALA A 276 -4.57 18.81 14.57
C ALA A 276 -4.91 17.96 15.78
N LEU A 277 -3.90 17.32 16.35
CA LEU A 277 -3.97 16.55 17.58
C LEU A 277 -2.90 17.03 18.55
N SER A 278 -3.15 16.90 19.84
CA SER A 278 -2.11 17.04 20.86
C SER A 278 -1.95 15.78 21.68
N LEU A 279 -0.72 15.49 22.14
CA LEU A 279 -0.42 14.28 22.92
C LEU A 279 -1.17 14.25 24.27
N ASP A 280 -1.45 15.41 24.84
CA ASP A 280 -2.33 15.58 26.01
C ASP A 280 -3.83 15.55 25.67
N GLY A 281 -4.21 15.13 24.46
CA GLY A 281 -5.57 14.67 24.10
C GLY A 281 -6.48 15.69 23.45
N GLY A 282 -5.94 16.84 23.02
CA GLY A 282 -6.69 17.78 22.20
C GLY A 282 -6.89 17.24 20.79
N MET A 283 -8.06 17.50 20.21
CA MET A 283 -8.37 17.08 18.83
C MET A 283 -9.20 18.13 18.09
N ILE A 284 -8.73 18.48 16.90
CA ILE A 284 -9.39 19.29 15.88
C ILE A 284 -9.50 18.41 14.63
N ARG A 285 -10.73 18.00 14.28
CA ARG A 285 -10.96 17.09 13.13
C ARG A 285 -10.84 17.77 11.77
N GLY A 286 -10.88 19.09 11.76
CA GLY A 286 -10.83 19.94 10.58
C GLY A 286 -11.23 21.36 10.94
N ARG A 287 -11.26 22.26 9.96
CA ARG A 287 -11.59 23.69 10.22
C ARG A 287 -12.93 23.81 10.93
N GLY A 288 -12.91 24.44 12.11
CA GLY A 288 -14.10 24.68 12.94
C GLY A 288 -14.63 23.46 13.69
N MET A 289 -14.02 22.29 13.58
CA MET A 289 -14.51 21.04 14.21
C MET A 289 -13.62 20.63 15.38
N PHE A 290 -14.01 21.01 16.60
CA PHE A 290 -13.32 20.68 17.84
C PHE A 290 -13.98 19.47 18.51
N ALA A 291 -13.17 18.50 18.92
CA ALA A 291 -13.64 17.43 19.80
C ALA A 291 -13.41 17.84 21.26
N LEU A 292 -14.49 17.86 22.05
CA LEU A 292 -14.49 18.21 23.47
C LEU A 292 -15.12 17.07 24.28
N GLY A 293 -14.79 17.00 25.56
CA GLY A 293 -15.27 15.96 26.47
C GLY A 293 -14.17 14.99 26.89
N SER A 294 -14.54 14.00 27.71
CA SER A 294 -13.61 12.97 28.16
C SER A 294 -13.17 12.08 27.01
N ARG A 295 -11.91 11.67 27.03
CA ARG A 295 -11.38 10.73 26.04
C ARG A 295 -12.14 9.42 26.09
N LYS A 296 -12.46 8.87 24.92
CA LYS A 296 -13.00 7.51 24.82
C LYS A 296 -11.83 6.52 24.86
N ASP A 297 -12.03 5.42 25.56
CA ASP A 297 -11.08 4.32 25.45
C ASP A 297 -11.15 3.72 24.05
N VAL A 298 -9.98 3.45 23.46
CA VAL A 298 -9.90 3.03 22.06
C VAL A 298 -9.71 1.52 22.01
N GLU A 299 -10.64 0.86 21.35
CA GLU A 299 -10.73 -0.60 21.35
C GLU A 299 -9.64 -1.30 20.52
N VAL A 300 -9.13 -0.63 19.49
CA VAL A 300 -8.07 -1.14 18.61
C VAL A 300 -7.07 0.00 18.41
N LYS A 301 -5.81 -0.24 18.74
CA LYS A 301 -4.75 0.75 18.69
C LYS A 301 -3.64 0.33 17.73
N PHE A 302 -2.91 1.29 17.18
CA PHE A 302 -1.67 0.99 16.45
C PHE A 302 -0.65 0.34 17.39
N PRO A 303 0.08 -0.68 16.92
CA PRO A 303 1.18 -1.25 17.68
C PRO A 303 2.29 -0.22 17.90
N LEU A 304 3.07 -0.41 18.96
CA LEU A 304 4.26 0.36 19.22
C LEU A 304 5.43 -0.17 18.39
N ILE A 305 6.42 0.69 18.17
CA ILE A 305 7.71 0.28 17.62
C ILE A 305 8.39 -0.60 18.68
N SER A 306 8.32 -1.93 18.51
CA SER A 306 9.13 -2.86 19.28
C SER A 306 10.59 -2.77 18.84
N GLY A 307 11.51 -3.08 19.78
CA GLY A 307 12.97 -2.97 19.59
C GLY A 307 13.44 -3.48 18.22
N GLY A 308 14.42 -2.76 17.65
CA GLY A 308 14.83 -2.89 16.25
C GLY A 308 14.97 -4.35 15.82
N SER A 309 14.36 -4.66 14.67
CA SER A 309 14.66 -5.89 13.95
C SER A 309 16.17 -6.00 13.78
N ASP A 310 16.81 -7.05 14.29
CA ASP A 310 18.25 -7.34 14.15
C ASP A 310 18.68 -7.61 12.68
N VAL A 311 17.83 -7.23 11.74
CA VAL A 311 17.99 -7.43 10.31
C VAL A 311 18.92 -6.33 9.78
N PRO A 312 20.10 -6.69 9.23
CA PRO A 312 21.09 -5.74 8.75
C PRO A 312 20.54 -4.87 7.61
N PRO A 313 21.03 -3.63 7.47
CA PRO A 313 20.63 -2.73 6.39
C PRO A 313 20.75 -3.35 4.99
N ASN A 314 21.83 -4.11 4.73
CA ASN A 314 22.05 -4.79 3.45
C ASN A 314 20.95 -5.81 3.11
N TYR A 315 20.37 -6.47 4.11
CA TYR A 315 19.25 -7.39 3.89
C TYR A 315 18.00 -6.60 3.44
N ILE A 316 17.69 -5.49 4.11
CA ILE A 316 16.56 -4.62 3.77
C ILE A 316 16.72 -4.04 2.36
N GLU A 317 17.93 -3.58 2.01
CA GLU A 317 18.25 -3.09 0.67
C GLU A 317 18.09 -4.18 -0.39
N THR A 318 18.52 -5.41 -0.09
CA THR A 318 18.37 -6.56 -0.99
C THR A 318 16.89 -6.93 -1.19
N GLU A 319 16.07 -6.92 -0.13
CA GLU A 319 14.61 -7.13 -0.24
C GLU A 319 13.92 -6.03 -1.05
N GLU A 320 14.31 -4.77 -0.87
CA GLU A 320 13.77 -3.67 -1.66
C GLU A 320 14.16 -3.82 -3.14
N ALA A 321 15.40 -4.21 -3.43
CA ALA A 321 15.86 -4.48 -4.79
C ALA A 321 15.05 -5.61 -5.45
N VAL A 322 14.82 -6.73 -4.74
CA VAL A 322 13.96 -7.83 -5.24
C VAL A 322 12.56 -7.33 -5.56
N ARG A 323 11.96 -6.53 -4.67
CA ARG A 323 10.62 -5.98 -4.88
C ARG A 323 10.55 -5.04 -6.08
N LYS A 324 11.56 -4.19 -6.25
CA LYS A 324 11.70 -3.32 -7.43
C LYS A 324 11.77 -4.15 -8.70
N LEU A 325 12.62 -5.18 -8.76
CA LEU A 325 12.76 -6.03 -9.95
C LEU A 325 11.47 -6.82 -10.26
N ASN A 326 10.74 -7.29 -9.24
CA ASN A 326 9.43 -7.91 -9.42
C ASN A 326 8.40 -6.93 -10.00
N TRP A 327 8.41 -5.68 -9.53
CA TRP A 327 7.59 -4.61 -10.07
C TRP A 327 7.96 -4.29 -11.53
N GLU A 328 9.25 -4.17 -11.85
CA GLU A 328 9.74 -3.97 -13.23
C GLU A 328 9.35 -5.13 -14.15
N THR A 329 9.43 -6.37 -13.66
CA THR A 329 8.99 -7.57 -14.38
C THR A 329 7.50 -7.50 -14.74
N SER A 330 6.67 -6.98 -13.82
CA SER A 330 5.25 -6.80 -14.04
C SER A 330 4.97 -5.74 -15.11
N LYS A 331 5.74 -4.64 -15.15
CA LYS A 331 5.65 -3.63 -16.22
C LYS A 331 6.12 -4.16 -17.55
N LEU A 332 7.21 -4.91 -17.57
CA LEU A 332 7.71 -5.55 -18.77
C LEU A 332 6.71 -6.56 -19.35
N ALA A 333 5.99 -7.30 -18.50
CA ALA A 333 4.92 -8.19 -18.94
C ALA A 333 3.77 -7.43 -19.62
N ALA A 334 3.37 -6.28 -19.07
CA ALA A 334 2.38 -5.41 -19.70
C ALA A 334 2.87 -4.86 -21.05
N ASP A 335 4.16 -4.47 -21.15
CA ASP A 335 4.76 -3.99 -22.39
C ASP A 335 4.80 -5.07 -23.47
N LYS A 336 5.18 -6.30 -23.10
CA LYS A 336 5.11 -7.46 -24.00
C LYS A 336 3.69 -7.70 -24.50
N HIS A 337 2.70 -7.61 -23.62
CA HIS A 337 1.30 -7.80 -24.00
C HIS A 337 0.84 -6.74 -25.00
N ARG A 338 1.17 -5.45 -24.76
CA ARG A 338 0.87 -4.35 -25.69
C ARG A 338 1.56 -4.53 -27.04
N GLU A 339 2.82 -4.93 -27.03
CA GLU A 339 3.58 -5.15 -28.26
C GLU A 339 3.02 -6.33 -29.08
N GLN A 340 2.59 -7.41 -28.40
CA GLN A 340 1.94 -8.54 -29.05
C GLN A 340 0.61 -8.14 -29.70
N GLN A 341 -0.22 -7.34 -29.03
CA GLN A 341 -1.47 -6.84 -29.61
C GLN A 341 -1.23 -6.00 -30.89
N LEU A 342 -0.18 -5.17 -30.88
CA LEU A 342 0.20 -4.39 -32.07
C LEU A 342 0.66 -5.30 -33.20
N LEU A 343 1.47 -6.31 -32.91
CA LEU A 343 1.91 -7.30 -33.89
C LEU A 343 0.72 -8.04 -34.51
N ASP A 344 -0.20 -8.53 -33.69
CA ASP A 344 -1.39 -9.27 -34.13
C ASP A 344 -2.28 -8.41 -35.02
N TYR A 345 -2.49 -7.14 -34.63
CA TYR A 345 -3.21 -6.17 -35.45
C TYR A 345 -2.55 -5.93 -36.82
N ARG A 346 -1.22 -5.83 -36.86
CA ARG A 346 -0.48 -5.62 -38.12
C ARG A 346 -0.51 -6.85 -39.02
N LYS A 347 -0.39 -8.06 -38.44
CA LYS A 347 -0.52 -9.32 -39.18
C LYS A 347 -1.93 -9.50 -39.74
N GLY A 348 -2.96 -9.16 -38.95
CA GLY A 348 -4.36 -9.19 -39.40
C GLY A 348 -4.69 -8.23 -40.55
N LYS A 349 -3.93 -7.15 -40.72
CA LYS A 349 -4.06 -6.20 -41.85
C LYS A 349 -3.30 -6.60 -43.12
N LEU A 350 -2.40 -7.59 -43.03
CA LEU A 350 -1.63 -8.09 -44.17
C LEU A 350 -2.41 -9.18 -44.95
N HIS A 351 -3.40 -9.79 -44.31
CA HIS A 351 -4.41 -10.65 -44.91
C HIS A 351 -5.60 -9.84 -45.37
#